data_AF-A0A0D7BEW4-F1
#
_entry.id   AF-A0A0D7BEW4-F1
#
_cell.length_a   1.000
_cell.length_b   1.000
_cell.length_c   1.000
_cell.angle_alpha   90.00
_cell.angle_beta   90.00
_cell.angle_gamma   90.00
#
_symmetry.space_group_name_H-M   'P 1'
#
loop_
_entity.id
_entity.type
_entity.pdbx_description
1 polymer ?
#
loop_
_entity_poly.entity_id
_entity_poly.type
_entity_poly.pdbx_seq_one_letter_code
_entity_poly.pdbx_strand_id
1 'polypeptide(L)'
;MSYRQEIPQPGPPGSLVANVLGYGAFGFAARCLQLGIMKRPLFSGPSGHVISTGVWAAFGYYAYHLEIKMEDVIWEKRKEIAERRAVRQEAIQALSAEA
;
A
#
# COMPACT_ATOMS: atom_id res chain seq x y z
N MET A 1 26.32 -21.44 -12.82
CA MET A 1 25.44 -21.61 -11.64
C MET A 1 24.23 -20.71 -11.87
N SER A 2 23.09 -21.29 -12.28
CA SER A 2 21.92 -20.53 -12.77
C SER A 2 21.13 -19.98 -11.58
N TYR A 3 21.17 -18.65 -11.39
CA TYR A 3 20.31 -17.97 -10.40
C TYR A 3 18.89 -17.92 -10.95
N ARG A 4 18.14 -19.01 -10.78
CA ARG A 4 16.68 -18.96 -10.88
C ARG A 4 16.21 -18.04 -9.74
N GLN A 5 15.95 -16.77 -10.04
CA GLN A 5 15.37 -15.86 -9.07
C GLN A 5 13.95 -16.33 -8.78
N GLU A 6 13.78 -17.14 -7.74
CA GLU A 6 12.48 -17.47 -7.20
C GLU A 6 11.89 -16.19 -6.62
N ILE A 7 10.87 -15.65 -7.27
CA ILE A 7 10.21 -14.44 -6.79
C ILE A 7 9.32 -14.86 -5.64
N PRO A 8 9.56 -14.35 -4.42
CA PRO A 8 8.74 -14.69 -3.28
C PRO A 8 7.29 -14.31 -3.60
N GLN A 9 6.37 -15.22 -3.28
CA GLN A 9 4.95 -14.98 -3.41
C GLN A 9 4.54 -13.77 -2.56
N PRO A 10 3.52 -13.00 -2.97
CA PRO A 10 3.01 -11.90 -2.17
C PRO A 10 2.59 -12.41 -0.79
N GLY A 11 2.79 -11.57 0.22
CA GLY A 11 2.45 -11.91 1.59
C GLY A 11 0.95 -11.93 1.80
N PRO A 12 0.46 -12.37 2.98
CA PRO A 12 -0.90 -12.06 3.36
C PRO A 12 -1.07 -10.53 3.39
N PRO A 13 -2.21 -10.00 2.93
CA PRO A 13 -2.43 -8.56 2.94
C PRO A 13 -2.40 -8.03 4.37
N GLY A 14 -2.14 -6.73 4.52
CA GLY A 14 -2.15 -6.06 5.82
C GLY A 14 -3.47 -6.25 6.60
N SER A 15 -3.52 -5.79 7.85
CA SER A 15 -4.77 -5.88 8.62
C SER A 15 -5.81 -4.86 8.14
N LEU A 16 -6.96 -5.35 7.67
CA LEU A 16 -8.12 -4.52 7.31
C LEU A 16 -8.57 -3.66 8.50
N VAL A 17 -8.70 -4.29 9.67
CA VAL A 17 -9.15 -3.61 10.90
C VAL A 17 -8.18 -2.50 11.28
N ALA A 18 -6.88 -2.76 11.21
CA ALA A 18 -5.88 -1.74 11.51
C ALA A 18 -5.95 -0.57 10.52
N ASN A 19 -6.16 -0.83 9.22
CA ASN A 19 -6.34 0.23 8.22
C ASN A 19 -7.57 1.08 8.51
N VAL A 20 -8.73 0.45 8.69
CA VAL A 20 -10.00 1.16 8.94
C VAL A 20 -9.93 1.96 10.24
N LEU A 21 -9.40 1.38 11.32
CA LEU A 21 -9.23 2.07 12.59
C LEU A 21 -8.17 3.18 12.52
N GLY A 22 -7.06 2.96 11.83
CA GLY A 22 -5.99 3.95 11.65
C GLY A 22 -6.50 5.18 10.93
N TYR A 23 -7.17 4.99 9.78
CA TYR A 23 -7.78 6.10 9.05
C TYR A 23 -8.96 6.71 9.79
N GLY A 24 -9.80 5.91 10.47
CA GLY A 24 -10.89 6.44 11.30
C GLY A 24 -10.38 7.34 12.44
N ALA A 25 -9.32 6.91 13.13
CA ALA A 25 -8.65 7.69 14.17
C ALA A 25 -8.03 8.98 13.59
N PHE A 26 -7.44 8.89 12.39
CA PHE A 26 -6.96 10.06 11.67
C PHE A 26 -8.09 11.06 11.38
N GLY A 27 -9.24 10.60 10.86
CA GLY A 27 -10.40 11.46 10.61
C GLY A 27 -10.97 12.09 11.88
N PHE A 28 -10.97 11.35 12.98
CA PHE A 28 -11.35 11.89 14.30
C PHE A 28 -10.38 13.00 14.74
N ALA A 29 -9.08 12.73 14.67
CA ALA A 29 -8.03 13.67 15.04
C ALA A 29 -8.07 14.93 14.16
N ALA A 30 -8.27 14.79 12.85
CA ALA A 30 -8.44 15.90 11.93
C ALA A 30 -9.62 16.80 12.33
N ARG A 31 -10.74 16.21 12.76
CA ARG A 31 -11.89 16.98 13.27
C ARG A 31 -11.57 17.71 14.58
N CYS A 32 -10.89 17.05 15.52
CA CYS A 32 -10.45 17.70 16.75
C CYS A 32 -9.48 18.85 16.47
N LEU A 33 -8.53 18.66 15.54
CA LEU A 33 -7.59 19.68 15.11
C LEU A 33 -8.32 20.88 14.50
N GLN A 34 -9.29 20.64 13.62
CA GLN A 34 -10.12 21.70 13.04
C GLN A 34 -10.79 22.54 14.12
N LEU A 35 -11.40 21.91 15.14
CA LEU A 35 -12.04 22.62 16.25
C LEU A 35 -11.04 23.37 17.12
N GLY A 36 -9.86 22.79 17.36
CA GLY A 36 -8.77 23.42 18.08
C GLY A 36 -8.27 24.70 17.40
N ILE A 37 -8.10 24.68 16.07
CA ILE A 37 -7.72 25.86 15.28
C ILE A 37 -8.78 26.96 15.40
N MET A 38 -10.06 26.60 15.38
CA MET A 38 -11.17 27.54 15.57
C MET A 38 -11.39 27.98 17.03
N LYS A 39 -10.52 27.54 17.97
CA LYS A 39 -10.68 27.78 19.41
C LYS A 39 -12.05 27.35 19.96
N ARG A 40 -12.66 26.33 19.37
CA ARG A 40 -13.93 25.73 19.81
C ARG A 40 -13.66 24.52 20.71
N PRO A 41 -14.57 24.15 21.63
CA PRO A 41 -14.45 22.92 22.41
C PRO A 41 -14.28 21.70 21.49
N LEU A 42 -13.34 20.82 21.82
CA LEU A 42 -12.91 19.70 20.97
C LEU A 42 -14.00 18.68 20.65
N PHE A 43 -15.05 18.61 21.48
CA PHE A 43 -16.18 17.70 21.30
C PHE A 43 -17.47 18.43 20.88
N SER A 44 -17.33 19.65 20.35
CA SER A 44 -18.47 20.44 19.87
C SER A 44 -19.04 19.85 18.58
N GLY A 45 -20.31 19.48 18.60
CA GLY A 45 -21.01 18.91 17.45
C GLY A 45 -20.57 17.47 17.18
N PRO A 46 -21.01 16.49 17.98
CA PRO A 46 -20.57 15.09 17.89
C PRO A 46 -20.84 14.45 16.52
N SER A 47 -21.87 14.92 15.80
CA SER A 47 -22.14 14.50 14.42
C SER A 47 -20.96 14.74 13.49
N GLY A 48 -20.22 15.85 13.65
CA GLY A 48 -19.05 16.15 12.82
C GLY A 48 -17.89 15.17 13.04
N HIS A 49 -17.74 14.65 14.25
CA HIS A 49 -16.74 13.61 14.53
C HIS A 49 -17.13 12.30 13.88
N VAL A 50 -18.39 11.87 14.04
CA VAL A 50 -18.90 10.63 13.44
C VAL A 50 -18.77 10.68 11.92
N ILE A 51 -19.14 11.80 11.29
CA ILE A 51 -19.02 11.96 9.83
C ILE A 51 -17.56 11.92 9.40
N SER A 52 -16.68 12.69 10.05
CA SER A 52 -15.25 12.70 9.68
C SER A 52 -14.61 11.32 9.85
N THR A 53 -14.80 10.69 11.01
CA THR A 53 -14.32 9.33 11.27
C THR A 53 -14.88 8.33 10.27
N GLY A 54 -16.17 8.41 9.94
CA GLY A 54 -16.81 7.52 8.97
C GLY A 54 -16.27 7.67 7.56
N VAL A 55 -16.09 8.91 7.08
CA VAL A 55 -15.52 9.19 5.75
C VAL A 55 -14.09 8.68 5.65
N TRP A 56 -13.26 8.96 6.65
CA TRP A 56 -11.87 8.48 6.65
C TRP A 56 -11.77 6.96 6.86
N ALA A 57 -12.61 6.35 7.70
CA ALA A 57 -12.69 4.90 7.83
C ALA A 57 -13.07 4.23 6.50
N ALA A 58 -14.04 4.79 5.76
CA ALA A 58 -14.41 4.33 4.43
C ALA A 58 -13.25 4.48 3.44
N PHE A 59 -12.49 5.57 3.53
CA PHE A 59 -11.26 5.73 2.76
C PHE A 59 -10.23 4.65 3.10
N GLY A 60 -10.05 4.31 4.37
CA GLY A 60 -9.15 3.22 4.80
C GLY A 60 -9.56 1.85 4.26
N TYR A 61 -10.87 1.57 4.20
CA TYR A 61 -11.39 0.36 3.56
C TYR A 61 -11.05 0.34 2.06
N TYR A 62 -11.20 1.46 1.36
CA TYR A 62 -10.86 1.57 -0.05
C TYR A 62 -9.35 1.40 -0.29
N ALA A 63 -8.51 2.07 0.51
CA ALA A 63 -7.06 1.97 0.43
C ALA A 63 -6.57 0.53 0.65
N TYR A 64 -7.18 -0.20 1.59
CA TYR A 64 -6.87 -1.61 1.82
C TYR A 64 -7.04 -2.48 0.55
N HIS A 65 -8.13 -2.26 -0.19
CA HIS A 65 -8.39 -3.01 -1.43
C HIS A 65 -7.46 -2.58 -2.58
N LEU A 66 -7.02 -1.33 -2.59
CA LEU A 66 -6.01 -0.87 -3.54
C LEU A 66 -4.67 -1.56 -3.29
N GLU A 67 -4.24 -1.66 -2.03
CA GLU A 67 -2.98 -2.30 -1.67
C GLU A 67 -2.91 -3.75 -2.18
N ILE A 68 -3.98 -4.53 -1.95
CA ILE A 68 -4.08 -5.91 -2.45
C ILE A 68 -3.84 -5.96 -3.96
N LYS A 69 -4.53 -5.09 -4.72
CA LYS A 69 -4.40 -5.06 -6.18
C LYS A 69 -3.01 -4.63 -6.63
N MET A 70 -2.39 -3.70 -5.91
CA MET A 70 -1.05 -3.21 -6.22
C MET A 70 0.00 -4.28 -5.97
N GLU A 71 -0.16 -5.07 -4.91
CA GLU A 71 0.77 -6.16 -4.57
C GLU A 71 0.84 -7.20 -5.70
N ASP A 72 -0.31 -7.62 -6.22
CA ASP A 72 -0.39 -8.55 -7.36
C ASP A 72 0.32 -8.00 -8.61
N VAL A 73 0.03 -6.74 -8.95
CA VAL A 73 0.65 -6.07 -10.11
C VAL A 73 2.17 -5.95 -9.95
N ILE A 74 2.65 -5.62 -8.75
CA ILE A 74 4.08 -5.53 -8.46
C ILE A 74 4.74 -6.89 -8.60
N TRP A 75 4.10 -7.95 -8.09
CA TRP A 75 4.63 -9.31 -8.19
C TRP A 75 4.76 -9.76 -9.66
N GLU A 76 3.74 -9.55 -10.49
CA GLU A 76 3.78 -9.86 -11.91
C GLU A 76 4.91 -9.10 -12.63
N LYS A 77 5.08 -7.82 -12.31
CA LYS A 77 6.16 -7.01 -12.89
C LYS A 77 7.54 -7.46 -12.45
N ARG A 78 7.70 -7.92 -11.21
CA ARG A 78 8.95 -8.53 -10.74
C ARG A 78 9.28 -9.80 -11.53
N LYS A 79 8.26 -10.60 -11.89
CA LYS A 79 8.40 -11.79 -12.74
C LYS A 79 8.90 -11.44 -14.13
N GLU A 80 8.23 -10.50 -14.77
CA GLU A 80 8.62 -10.02 -16.10
C GLU A 80 10.06 -9.46 -16.11
N ILE A 81 10.45 -8.70 -15.07
CA ILE A 81 11.81 -8.16 -14.96
C ILE A 81 12.85 -9.27 -14.77
N ALA A 82 12.55 -10.29 -13.96
CA ALA A 82 13.48 -11.40 -13.72
C ALA A 82 13.72 -12.22 -15.01
N GLU A 83 12.66 -12.52 -15.77
CA GLU A 83 12.76 -13.22 -17.05
C GLU A 83 13.62 -12.44 -18.06
N ARG A 84 13.35 -11.13 -18.22
CA ARG A 84 14.15 -10.26 -19.09
C ARG A 84 15.62 -10.18 -18.68
N ARG A 85 15.90 -10.21 -17.37
CA ARG A 85 17.28 -10.20 -16.84
C ARG A 85 18.00 -11.51 -17.13
N ALA A 86 17.33 -12.65 -17.03
CA ALA A 86 17.92 -13.95 -17.37
C ALA A 86 18.35 -14.00 -18.84
N VAL A 87 17.47 -13.60 -19.75
CA VAL A 87 17.78 -13.54 -21.21
C VAL A 87 18.95 -12.60 -21.50
N ARG A 88 18.99 -11.42 -20.85
CA ARG A 88 20.10 -10.48 -21.02
C ARG A 88 21.44 -11.04 -20.52
N GLN A 89 21.44 -11.80 -19.42
CA GLN A 89 22.65 -12.42 -18.89
C GLN A 89 23.19 -13.51 -19.82
N GLU A 90 22.32 -14.33 -20.40
CA GLU A 90 22.70 -15.34 -21.39
C GLU A 90 23.34 -14.70 -22.63
N ALA A 91 22.75 -13.62 -23.15
CA ALA A 91 23.32 -12.88 -24.28
C ALA A 91 24.69 -12.26 -23.97
N ILE A 92 24.87 -11.71 -22.76
CA ILE A 92 26.18 -11.17 -22.33
C ILE A 92 27.21 -12.30 -22.18
N GLN A 93 26.81 -13.46 -21.65
CA GLN A 93 27.70 -14.62 -21.50
C GLN A 93 28.15 -15.16 -22.86
N ALA A 94 27.24 -15.27 -23.84
CA ALA A 94 27.57 -15.67 -25.19
C ALA A 94 28.60 -14.72 -25.84
N LEU A 95 28.37 -13.41 -25.73
CA LEU A 95 29.31 -12.40 -26.25
C LEU A 95 30.67 -12.44 -25.54
N SER A 96 30.71 -12.73 -24.23
CA SER A 96 31.97 -12.86 -23.48
C SER A 96 32.72 -14.17 -23.74
N ALA A 97 32.05 -15.18 -24.31
CA ALA A 97 32.67 -16.46 -24.67
C ALA A 97 33.23 -16.46 -26.09
N GLU A 98 32.76 -15.54 -26.94
CA GLU A 98 33.25 -15.33 -28.32
C GLU A 98 34.42 -14.32 -28.41
N ALA A 99 34.74 -13.61 -27.32
CA ALA A 99 35.83 -12.64 -27.20
C ALA A 99 37.04 -13.20 -26.44
#